data_AF-A0A3D4ZNK3-F1
#
_entry.id   AF-A0A3D4ZNK3-F1
#
_cell.length_a   1.000
_cell.length_b   1.000
_cell.length_c   1.000
_cell.angle_alpha   90.00
_cell.angle_beta   90.00
_cell.angle_gamma   90.00
#
_symmetry.space_group_name_H-M   'P 1'
#
loop_
_entity.id
_entity.type
_entity.pdbx_description
1 polymer ?
#
loop_
_entity_poly.entity_id
_entity_poly.type
_entity_poly.pdbx_seq_one_letter_code
_entity_poly.pdbx_strand_id
1 'polypeptide(L)'
;ILDSNGLYHVRIERVSGNLTDHYDPKAEVIRLSDSVYGSASVAAVGVASHEAGHAVQHATGYLPIKIRSAIIPVTQIGSQLSIPLILLGFLFQLKPLVFVGILFYATAALFQLVTLPVEFNASSRAMKVLEQSEMLAGDELAGAGKVLRAAAMTYVAALLTALAQLLRLILIFGGRRRDD
;
A
#
# COMPACT_ATOMS: atom_id res chain seq x y z
N ILE A 1 -21.44 3.43 -1.15
CA ILE A 1 -20.18 4.22 -1.00
C ILE A 1 -19.91 5.11 -2.21
N LEU A 2 -19.79 4.57 -3.41
CA LEU A 2 -19.53 5.38 -4.61
C LEU A 2 -20.65 6.40 -4.87
N ASP A 3 -21.89 5.92 -4.93
CA ASP A 3 -23.08 6.77 -5.18
C ASP A 3 -23.27 7.85 -4.12
N SER A 4 -23.06 7.51 -2.83
CA SER A 4 -23.15 8.48 -1.73
C SER A 4 -22.04 9.54 -1.78
N ASN A 5 -21.01 9.36 -2.61
CA ASN A 5 -19.94 10.33 -2.88
C ASN A 5 -20.01 10.88 -4.31
N GLY A 6 -21.10 10.65 -5.05
CA GLY A 6 -21.30 11.17 -6.41
C GLY A 6 -20.46 10.45 -7.49
N LEU A 7 -19.91 9.27 -7.20
CA LEU A 7 -18.99 8.54 -8.08
C LEU A 7 -19.70 7.49 -8.95
N TYR A 8 -20.76 7.91 -9.65
CA TYR A 8 -21.58 7.02 -10.49
C TYR A 8 -20.86 6.47 -11.74
N HIS A 9 -19.74 7.09 -12.12
CA HIS A 9 -18.96 6.71 -13.30
C HIS A 9 -17.92 5.61 -13.00
N VAL A 10 -17.61 5.37 -11.72
CA VAL A 10 -16.62 4.37 -11.32
C VAL A 10 -17.20 2.98 -11.51
N ARG A 11 -16.65 2.20 -12.45
CA ARG A 11 -17.13 0.84 -12.74
C ARG A 11 -16.58 -0.14 -11.71
N ILE A 12 -17.31 -1.23 -11.49
CA ILE A 12 -16.85 -2.37 -10.68
C ILE A 12 -16.69 -3.56 -11.63
N GLU A 13 -15.47 -4.11 -11.69
CA GLU A 13 -15.12 -5.22 -12.55
C GLU A 13 -14.63 -6.41 -11.72
N ARG A 14 -14.94 -7.62 -12.20
CA ARG A 14 -14.43 -8.86 -11.61
C ARG A 14 -13.08 -9.21 -12.24
N VAL A 15 -12.10 -9.56 -11.42
CA VAL A 15 -10.80 -10.06 -11.87
C VAL A 15 -10.50 -11.43 -11.28
N SER A 16 -9.80 -12.25 -12.06
CA SER A 16 -9.36 -13.57 -11.61
C SER A 16 -8.30 -13.46 -10.51
N GLY A 17 -8.30 -14.43 -9.59
CA GLY A 17 -7.28 -14.58 -8.56
C GLY A 17 -7.79 -14.27 -7.16
N ASN A 18 -6.85 -14.19 -6.20
CA ASN A 18 -7.12 -13.88 -4.79
C ASN A 18 -6.24 -12.70 -4.37
N LEU A 19 -6.79 -11.79 -3.55
CA LEU A 19 -6.07 -10.59 -3.04
C LEU A 19 -5.53 -9.70 -4.17
N THR A 20 -6.24 -9.65 -5.30
CA THR A 20 -5.94 -8.81 -6.47
C THR A 20 -6.83 -7.57 -6.54
N ASP A 21 -7.58 -7.32 -5.46
CA ASP A 21 -8.50 -6.21 -5.30
C ASP A 21 -7.76 -4.87 -5.33
N HIS A 22 -8.19 -3.94 -6.19
CA HIS A 22 -7.61 -2.60 -6.26
C HIS A 22 -8.52 -1.60 -6.99
N TYR A 23 -8.44 -0.33 -6.62
CA TYR A 23 -8.90 0.79 -7.43
C TYR A 23 -7.83 1.25 -8.44
N ASP A 24 -8.23 1.41 -9.69
CA ASP A 24 -7.42 1.97 -10.77
C ASP A 24 -7.86 3.41 -11.09
N PRO A 25 -7.06 4.43 -10.72
CA PRO A 25 -7.42 5.84 -10.93
C PRO A 25 -7.35 6.27 -12.40
N LYS A 26 -6.64 5.54 -13.28
CA LYS A 26 -6.55 5.88 -14.70
C LYS A 26 -7.77 5.38 -15.47
N ALA A 27 -8.21 4.17 -15.15
CA ALA A 27 -9.38 3.56 -15.76
C ALA A 27 -10.70 3.95 -15.07
N GLU A 28 -10.61 4.50 -13.85
CA GLU A 28 -11.72 4.78 -12.94
C GLU A 28 -12.56 3.52 -12.68
N VAL A 29 -11.87 2.44 -12.32
CA VAL A 29 -12.48 1.11 -12.08
C VAL A 29 -12.02 0.57 -10.74
N ILE A 30 -12.95 -0.02 -9.99
CA ILE A 30 -12.64 -0.92 -8.87
C ILE A 30 -12.64 -2.35 -9.39
N ARG A 31 -11.50 -3.03 -9.27
CA ARG A 31 -11.36 -4.43 -9.63
C ARG A 31 -11.43 -5.26 -8.36
N LEU A 32 -12.34 -6.22 -8.32
CA LEU A 32 -12.51 -7.12 -7.18
C LEU A 32 -12.20 -8.56 -7.60
N SER A 33 -11.46 -9.26 -6.76
CA SER A 33 -11.10 -10.65 -6.93
C SER A 33 -12.33 -11.56 -6.86
N ASP A 34 -12.21 -12.80 -7.36
CA ASP A 34 -13.29 -13.79 -7.29
C ASP A 34 -13.82 -14.00 -5.87
N SER A 35 -12.91 -13.93 -4.89
CA SER A 35 -13.20 -14.10 -3.47
C SER A 35 -14.00 -12.96 -2.84
N VAL A 36 -14.02 -11.78 -3.48
CA VAL A 36 -14.67 -10.56 -2.98
C VAL A 36 -15.90 -10.21 -3.81
N TYR A 37 -15.80 -10.20 -5.15
CA TYR A 37 -16.85 -9.72 -6.05
C TYR A 37 -18.21 -10.42 -5.83
N GLY A 38 -18.21 -11.73 -5.58
CA GLY A 38 -19.42 -12.54 -5.39
C GLY A 38 -19.75 -12.89 -3.94
N SER A 39 -19.04 -12.31 -2.96
CA SER A 39 -19.13 -12.71 -1.56
C SER A 39 -19.79 -11.63 -0.71
N ALA A 40 -20.79 -12.02 0.08
CA ALA A 40 -21.45 -11.15 1.05
C ALA A 40 -20.81 -11.21 2.45
N SER A 41 -19.58 -11.73 2.57
CA SER A 41 -18.91 -11.83 3.86
C SER A 41 -18.47 -10.46 4.37
N VAL A 42 -18.40 -10.29 5.69
CA VAL A 42 -17.90 -9.08 6.35
C VAL A 42 -16.51 -8.67 5.84
N ALA A 43 -15.66 -9.66 5.54
CA ALA A 43 -14.33 -9.41 4.97
C ALA A 43 -14.40 -8.89 3.52
N ALA A 44 -15.24 -9.49 2.67
CA ALA A 44 -15.43 -9.04 1.29
C ALA A 44 -16.02 -7.62 1.23
N VAL A 45 -17.03 -7.34 2.05
CA VAL A 45 -17.60 -5.99 2.20
C VAL A 45 -16.53 -5.00 2.66
N GLY A 46 -15.69 -5.38 3.64
CA GLY A 46 -14.57 -4.56 4.10
C GLY A 46 -13.57 -4.22 2.99
N VAL A 47 -13.12 -5.22 2.22
CA VAL A 47 -12.17 -5.02 1.11
C VAL A 47 -12.77 -4.14 0.02
N ALA A 48 -13.99 -4.45 -0.45
CA ALA A 48 -14.66 -3.64 -1.48
C ALA A 48 -14.86 -2.19 -1.01
N SER A 49 -15.18 -2.00 0.28
CA SER A 49 -15.33 -0.67 0.88
C SER A 49 -14.00 0.09 0.97
N HIS A 50 -12.89 -0.61 1.25
CA HIS A 50 -11.56 -0.03 1.24
C HIS A 50 -11.19 0.50 -0.14
N GLU A 51 -11.42 -0.28 -1.21
CA GLU A 51 -11.17 0.16 -2.59
C GLU A 51 -12.06 1.33 -3.00
N ALA A 52 -13.32 1.35 -2.58
CA ALA A 52 -14.19 2.51 -2.75
C ALA A 52 -13.65 3.74 -1.99
N GLY A 53 -12.97 3.54 -0.85
CA GLY A 53 -12.25 4.58 -0.12
C GLY A 53 -11.14 5.22 -0.97
N HIS A 54 -10.38 4.45 -1.73
CA HIS A 54 -9.38 4.97 -2.67
C HIS A 54 -10.02 5.76 -3.82
N ALA A 55 -11.15 5.29 -4.36
CA ALA A 55 -11.89 6.05 -5.36
C ALA A 55 -12.33 7.43 -4.83
N VAL A 56 -12.82 7.48 -3.58
CA VAL A 56 -13.20 8.75 -2.92
C VAL A 56 -11.99 9.64 -2.66
N GLN A 57 -10.84 9.09 -2.26
CA GLN A 57 -9.61 9.86 -2.12
C GLN A 57 -9.17 10.50 -3.43
N HIS A 58 -9.26 9.75 -4.52
CA HIS A 58 -8.90 10.23 -5.85
C HIS A 58 -9.84 11.36 -6.28
N ALA A 59 -11.15 11.16 -6.18
CA ALA A 59 -12.16 12.16 -6.54
C ALA A 59 -12.09 13.44 -5.69
N THR A 60 -11.77 13.32 -4.40
CA THR A 60 -11.61 14.49 -3.50
C THR A 60 -10.24 15.17 -3.63
N GLY A 61 -9.35 14.64 -4.48
CA GLY A 61 -8.02 15.19 -4.69
C GLY A 61 -7.10 15.10 -3.47
N TYR A 62 -7.29 14.09 -2.62
CA TYR A 62 -6.55 13.89 -1.37
C TYR A 62 -5.04 13.89 -1.61
N LEU A 63 -4.33 14.91 -1.13
CA LEU A 63 -2.93 15.17 -1.51
C LEU A 63 -1.99 13.94 -1.38
N PRO A 64 -2.04 13.13 -0.31
CA PRO A 64 -1.21 11.94 -0.20
C PRO A 64 -1.39 10.91 -1.34
N ILE A 65 -2.58 10.78 -1.92
CA ILE A 65 -2.80 9.85 -3.06
C ILE A 65 -2.11 10.35 -4.34
N LYS A 66 -2.03 11.68 -4.51
CA LYS A 66 -1.30 12.31 -5.63
C LYS A 66 0.20 12.10 -5.47
N ILE A 67 0.71 12.28 -4.24
CA ILE A 67 2.11 12.02 -3.92
C ILE A 67 2.44 10.55 -4.20
N ARG A 68 1.65 9.60 -3.67
CA ARG A 68 1.80 8.16 -3.95
C ARG A 68 1.88 7.88 -5.45
N SER A 69 0.95 8.42 -6.22
CA SER A 69 0.89 8.18 -7.67
C SER A 69 2.13 8.70 -8.41
N ALA A 70 2.67 9.84 -7.98
CA ALA A 70 3.88 10.43 -8.57
C ALA A 70 5.17 9.66 -8.22
N ILE A 71 5.25 9.07 -7.02
CA ILE A 71 6.47 8.39 -6.54
C ILE A 71 6.55 6.91 -6.94
N ILE A 72 5.44 6.23 -7.23
CA ILE A 72 5.42 4.81 -7.64
C ILE A 72 6.46 4.44 -8.72
N PRO A 73 6.58 5.16 -9.85
CA PRO A 73 7.56 4.78 -10.87
C PRO A 73 9.00 4.86 -10.36
N VAL A 74 9.30 5.87 -9.52
CA VAL A 74 10.62 6.07 -8.94
C VAL A 74 10.93 5.00 -7.90
N THR A 75 9.95 4.63 -7.07
CA THR A 75 10.10 3.60 -6.04
C THR A 75 10.31 2.21 -6.64
N GLN A 76 9.66 1.92 -7.77
CA GLN A 76 9.82 0.64 -8.48
C GLN A 76 11.24 0.49 -9.00
N ILE A 77 11.78 1.52 -9.66
CA ILE A 77 13.16 1.51 -10.16
C ILE A 77 14.15 1.37 -8.99
N GLY A 78 13.98 2.19 -7.94
CA GLY A 78 14.85 2.13 -6.75
C GLY A 78 14.83 0.75 -6.09
N SER A 79 13.64 0.18 -5.88
CA SER A 79 13.47 -1.15 -5.29
C SER A 79 14.11 -2.25 -6.14
N GLN A 80 13.87 -2.24 -7.46
CA GLN A 80 14.41 -3.25 -8.38
C GLN A 80 15.93 -3.19 -8.50
N LEU A 81 16.52 -1.99 -8.47
CA LEU A 81 17.97 -1.82 -8.57
C LEU A 81 18.69 -2.01 -7.22
N SER A 82 18.01 -1.80 -6.08
CA SER A 82 18.65 -1.83 -4.76
C SER A 82 19.43 -3.11 -4.48
N ILE A 83 18.77 -4.28 -4.55
CA ILE A 83 19.37 -5.58 -4.24
C ILE A 83 20.48 -5.94 -5.25
N PRO A 84 20.28 -5.85 -6.58
CA PRO A 84 21.36 -6.08 -7.54
C PRO A 84 22.59 -5.20 -7.31
N LEU A 85 22.41 -3.91 -7.02
CA LEU A 85 23.53 -3.00 -6.75
C LEU A 85 24.28 -3.37 -5.47
N ILE A 86 23.56 -3.77 -4.42
CA ILE A 86 24.17 -4.27 -3.18
C ILE A 86 24.96 -5.56 -3.46
N LEU A 87 24.38 -6.51 -4.18
CA LEU A 87 25.02 -7.80 -4.48
C LEU A 87 26.24 -7.65 -5.40
N LEU A 88 26.12 -6.87 -6.48
CA LEU A 88 27.23 -6.61 -7.39
C LEU A 88 28.34 -5.81 -6.68
N GLY A 89 27.97 -4.81 -5.89
CA GLY A 89 28.91 -4.05 -5.09
C GLY A 89 29.65 -4.94 -4.08
N PHE A 90 28.95 -5.91 -3.48
CA PHE A 90 29.57 -6.88 -2.59
C PHE A 90 30.49 -7.86 -3.34
N LEU A 91 30.03 -8.43 -4.45
CA LEU A 91 30.77 -9.42 -5.25
C LEU A 91 32.07 -8.85 -5.84
N PHE A 92 32.00 -7.64 -6.39
CA PHE A 92 33.15 -6.94 -6.97
C PHE A 92 33.92 -6.10 -5.93
N GLN A 93 33.55 -6.18 -4.65
CA GLN A 93 34.16 -5.42 -3.55
C GLN A 93 34.12 -3.88 -3.75
N LEU A 94 33.17 -3.39 -4.55
CA LEU A 94 32.95 -1.98 -4.84
C LEU A 94 32.06 -1.35 -3.76
N LYS A 95 32.69 -0.88 -2.67
CA LYS A 95 31.98 -0.20 -1.56
C LYS A 95 31.03 0.92 -2.03
N PRO A 96 31.40 1.83 -2.96
CA PRO A 96 30.49 2.88 -3.41
C PRO A 96 29.19 2.33 -4.01
N LEU A 97 29.28 1.23 -4.76
CA LEU A 97 28.13 0.60 -5.40
C LEU A 97 27.15 0.01 -4.37
N VAL A 98 27.68 -0.57 -3.29
CA VAL A 98 26.88 -1.05 -2.15
C VAL A 98 26.13 0.12 -1.50
N PHE A 99 26.80 1.26 -1.25
CA PHE A 99 26.16 2.43 -0.66
C PHE A 99 25.06 3.02 -1.54
N VAL A 100 25.25 3.05 -2.86
CA VAL A 100 24.20 3.47 -3.80
C VAL A 100 23.00 2.53 -3.72
N GLY A 101 23.22 1.22 -3.66
CA GLY A 101 22.13 0.25 -3.50
C GLY A 101 21.39 0.39 -2.17
N ILE A 102 22.10 0.65 -1.06
CA ILE A 102 21.49 0.96 0.24
C ILE A 102 20.69 2.25 0.19
N LEU A 103 21.18 3.29 -0.51
CA LEU A 103 20.46 4.55 -0.68
C LEU A 103 19.14 4.35 -1.45
N PHE A 104 19.16 3.55 -2.51
CA PHE A 104 17.93 3.18 -3.24
C PHE A 104 16.96 2.38 -2.36
N TYR A 105 17.46 1.46 -1.54
CA TYR A 105 16.62 0.73 -0.59
C TYR A 105 16.01 1.67 0.46
N ALA A 106 16.81 2.59 1.02
CA ALA A 106 16.38 3.54 2.02
C ALA A 106 15.30 4.50 1.50
N THR A 107 15.48 5.00 0.28
CA THR A 107 14.49 5.86 -0.38
C THR A 107 13.19 5.11 -0.64
N ALA A 108 13.25 3.85 -1.09
CA ALA A 108 12.05 3.02 -1.23
C ALA A 108 11.29 2.83 0.12
N ALA A 109 12.01 2.54 1.20
CA ALA A 109 11.42 2.42 2.54
C ALA A 109 10.81 3.75 3.04
N LEU A 110 11.48 4.88 2.79
CA LEU A 110 10.96 6.21 3.10
C LEU A 110 9.66 6.50 2.34
N PHE A 111 9.61 6.15 1.06
CA PHE A 111 8.40 6.33 0.27
C PHE A 111 7.24 5.48 0.78
N GLN A 112 7.49 4.26 1.27
CA GLN A 112 6.47 3.45 1.91
C GLN A 112 5.86 4.15 3.13
N LEU A 113 6.69 4.80 3.95
CA LEU A 113 6.22 5.63 5.07
C LEU A 113 5.35 6.80 4.60
N VAL A 114 5.74 7.49 3.52
CA VAL A 114 4.96 8.61 2.96
C VAL A 114 3.60 8.15 2.41
N THR A 115 3.49 6.93 1.90
CA THR A 115 2.23 6.39 1.38
C THR A 115 1.28 5.86 2.44
N LEU A 116 1.78 5.53 3.62
CA LEU A 116 1.03 4.89 4.70
C LEU A 116 -0.24 5.68 5.12
N PRO A 117 -0.25 7.03 5.21
CA PRO A 117 -1.48 7.79 5.48
C PRO A 117 -2.62 7.55 4.50
N VAL A 118 -2.32 7.20 3.24
CA VAL A 118 -3.33 6.89 2.21
C VAL A 118 -4.16 5.68 2.63
N GLU A 119 -3.51 4.62 3.10
CA GLU A 119 -4.13 3.35 3.50
C GLU A 119 -5.00 3.52 4.74
N PHE A 120 -4.50 4.24 5.76
CA PHE A 120 -5.29 4.54 6.95
C PHE A 120 -6.51 5.41 6.62
N ASN A 121 -6.34 6.42 5.77
CA ASN A 121 -7.44 7.30 5.40
C ASN A 121 -8.51 6.58 4.55
N ALA A 122 -8.11 5.65 3.66
CA ALA A 122 -9.04 4.83 2.89
C ALA A 122 -9.88 3.95 3.84
N SER A 123 -9.23 3.23 4.77
CA SER A 123 -9.92 2.42 5.78
C SER A 123 -10.84 3.25 6.67
N SER A 124 -10.43 4.44 7.12
CA SER A 124 -11.30 5.32 7.92
C SER A 124 -12.53 5.81 7.14
N ARG A 125 -12.38 6.13 5.85
CA ARG A 125 -13.51 6.52 4.99
C ARG A 125 -14.46 5.35 4.76
N ALA A 126 -13.92 4.17 4.47
CA ALA A 126 -14.69 2.94 4.32
C ALA A 126 -15.54 2.67 5.57
N MET A 127 -14.92 2.74 6.76
CA MET A 127 -15.61 2.53 8.04
C MET A 127 -16.74 3.54 8.24
N LYS A 128 -16.48 4.83 8.02
CA LYS A 128 -17.50 5.87 8.20
C LYS A 128 -18.72 5.65 7.31
N VAL A 129 -18.53 5.20 6.06
CA VAL A 129 -19.67 4.94 5.19
C VAL A 129 -20.40 3.65 5.57
N LEU A 130 -19.68 2.61 6.00
CA LEU A 130 -20.30 1.37 6.49
C LEU A 130 -21.20 1.64 7.71
N GLU A 131 -20.73 2.46 8.66
CA GLU A 131 -21.52 2.92 9.82
C GLU A 131 -22.80 3.67 9.44
N GLN A 132 -22.77 4.42 8.33
CA GLN A 132 -23.90 5.23 7.87
C GLN A 132 -24.86 4.47 6.95
N SER A 133 -24.41 3.37 6.34
CA SER A 133 -25.14 2.69 5.27
C SER A 133 -26.19 1.67 5.75
N GLU A 134 -26.25 1.39 7.07
CA GLU A 134 -27.07 0.33 7.67
C GLU A 134 -26.88 -1.06 7.03
N MET A 135 -25.81 -1.26 6.25
CA MET A 135 -25.54 -2.50 5.51
C MET A 135 -25.06 -3.66 6.40
N LEU A 136 -24.57 -3.36 7.61
CA LEU A 136 -23.99 -4.33 8.54
C LEU A 136 -24.63 -4.16 9.91
N ALA A 137 -24.94 -5.28 10.56
CA ALA A 137 -25.34 -5.29 11.98
C ALA A 137 -24.16 -4.90 12.89
N GLY A 138 -24.41 -4.56 14.15
CA GLY A 138 -23.38 -4.01 15.04
C GLY A 138 -22.15 -4.92 15.26
N ASP A 139 -22.35 -6.23 15.28
CA ASP A 139 -21.29 -7.25 15.36
C ASP A 139 -20.53 -7.41 14.03
N GLU A 140 -21.24 -7.39 12.91
CA GLU A 140 -20.65 -7.39 11.57
C GLU A 140 -19.83 -6.12 11.30
N LEU A 141 -20.32 -4.98 11.77
CA LEU A 141 -19.64 -3.68 11.70
C LEU A 141 -18.32 -3.71 12.48
N ALA A 142 -18.32 -4.28 13.68
CA ALA A 142 -17.10 -4.50 14.45
C ALA A 142 -16.13 -5.45 13.73
N GLY A 143 -16.66 -6.47 13.04
CA GLY A 143 -15.88 -7.36 12.18
C GLY A 143 -15.23 -6.63 10.99
N ALA A 144 -15.99 -5.80 10.27
CA ALA A 144 -15.49 -5.02 9.15
C ALA A 144 -14.39 -4.04 9.59
N GLY A 145 -14.58 -3.38 10.74
CA GLY A 145 -13.57 -2.52 11.35
C GLY A 145 -12.27 -3.27 11.67
N LYS A 146 -12.35 -4.52 12.15
CA LYS A 146 -11.15 -5.36 12.35
C LYS A 146 -10.44 -5.65 11.04
N VAL A 147 -11.17 -6.00 9.98
CA VAL A 147 -10.61 -6.28 8.65
C VAL A 147 -9.92 -5.04 8.08
N LEU A 148 -10.59 -3.88 8.11
CA LEU A 148 -10.06 -2.61 7.62
C LEU A 148 -8.80 -2.15 8.37
N ARG A 149 -8.75 -2.37 9.69
CA ARG A 149 -7.56 -2.10 10.51
C ARG A 149 -6.45 -3.10 10.23
N ALA A 150 -6.77 -4.38 10.07
CA ALA A 150 -5.79 -5.40 9.72
C ALA A 150 -5.13 -5.11 8.37
N ALA A 151 -5.92 -4.70 7.37
CA ALA A 151 -5.40 -4.28 6.06
C ALA A 151 -4.36 -3.14 6.21
N ALA A 152 -4.69 -2.06 6.93
CA ALA A 152 -3.74 -0.97 7.17
C ALA A 152 -2.49 -1.43 7.95
N MET A 153 -2.63 -2.37 8.89
CA MET A 153 -1.51 -2.93 9.64
C MET A 153 -0.55 -3.75 8.77
N THR A 154 -1.00 -4.34 7.66
CA THR A 154 -0.08 -5.04 6.72
C THR A 154 0.93 -4.08 6.11
N TYR A 155 0.53 -2.84 5.79
CA TYR A 155 1.43 -1.79 5.32
C TYR A 155 2.42 -1.34 6.39
N VAL A 156 1.98 -1.25 7.65
CA VAL A 156 2.86 -0.96 8.80
C VAL A 156 3.89 -2.07 8.95
N ALA A 157 3.46 -3.34 8.92
CA ALA A 157 4.36 -4.49 9.06
C ALA A 157 5.40 -4.53 7.92
N ALA A 158 4.97 -4.27 6.69
CA ALA A 158 5.87 -4.19 5.53
C ALA A 158 6.89 -3.06 5.69
N LEU A 159 6.49 -1.88 6.16
CA LEU A 159 7.41 -0.78 6.46
C LEU A 159 8.41 -1.15 7.55
N LEU A 160 7.96 -1.73 8.67
CA LEU A 160 8.84 -2.15 9.76
C LEU A 160 9.85 -3.20 9.30
N THR A 161 9.40 -4.15 8.46
CA THR A 161 10.29 -5.15 7.84
C THR A 161 11.33 -4.48 6.96
N ALA A 162 10.91 -3.51 6.14
CA ALA A 162 11.83 -2.75 5.29
C ALA A 162 12.87 -2.00 6.13
N LEU A 163 12.45 -1.31 7.20
CA LEU A 163 13.35 -0.59 8.11
C LEU A 163 14.33 -1.52 8.85
N ALA A 164 13.86 -2.70 9.30
CA ALA A 164 14.72 -3.69 9.93
C ALA A 164 15.80 -4.22 8.97
N GLN A 165 15.44 -4.47 7.71
CA GLN A 165 16.41 -4.86 6.68
C GLN A 165 17.37 -3.72 6.34
N LEU A 166 16.90 -2.48 6.26
CA LEU A 166 17.76 -1.33 6.04
C LEU A 166 18.80 -1.19 7.16
N LEU A 167 18.35 -1.29 8.41
CA LEU A 167 19.24 -1.28 9.58
C LEU A 167 20.28 -2.40 9.49
N ARG A 168 19.84 -3.62 9.17
CA ARG A 168 20.74 -4.76 8.96
C ARG A 168 21.81 -4.47 7.88
N LEU A 169 21.42 -3.92 6.74
CA LEU A 169 22.35 -3.56 5.66
C LEU A 169 23.36 -2.49 6.11
N ILE A 170 22.90 -1.46 6.83
CA ILE A 170 23.77 -0.42 7.38
C ILE A 170 24.75 -1.01 8.40
N LEU A 171 24.33 -1.94 9.26
CA LEU A 171 25.23 -2.59 10.23
C LEU A 171 26.30 -3.45 9.54
N ILE A 172 25.92 -4.21 8.51
CA ILE A 172 26.85 -5.08 7.77
C ILE A 172 27.87 -4.26 6.96
N PHE A 173 27.43 -3.19 6.28
CA PHE A 173 28.25 -2.47 5.31
C PHE A 173 28.77 -1.10 5.80
N GLY A 174 28.17 -0.53 6.83
CA GLY A 174 28.56 0.77 7.40
C GLY A 174 29.69 0.70 8.43
N GLY A 175 29.94 -0.47 9.03
CA GLY A 175 30.90 -0.65 10.14
C GLY A 175 32.39 -0.71 9.77
N ARG A 176 32.79 -0.43 8.52
CA ARG A 176 34.19 -0.58 8.06
C ARG A 176 34.89 0.76 7.77
N ARG A 177 34.71 1.73 8.68
CA ARG A 177 35.47 3.00 8.78
C ARG A 177 36.19 3.05 10.14
N ARG A 178 37.26 2.28 10.26
CA ARG A 178 38.39 2.45 11.18
C ARG A 178 39.42 1.42 10.74
N ASP A 179 40.68 1.83 10.74
CA ASP A 179 41.86 1.10 10.23
C ASP A 179 42.13 1.39 8.75
N ASP A 180 42.62 2.61 8.50
CA ASP A 180 43.86 2.91 7.77
C ASP A 180 44.28 4.36 8.06
#